data_AF-A0A348TPN4-F1
#
_entry.id   AF-A0A348TPN4-F1
#
_cell.length_a   1.000
_cell.length_b   1.000
_cell.length_c   1.000
_cell.angle_alpha   90.00
_cell.angle_beta   90.00
_cell.angle_gamma   90.00
#
_symmetry.space_group_name_H-M   'P 1'
#
loop_
_entity.id
_entity.type
_entity.pdbx_description
1 polymer ?
#
loop_
_entity_poly.entity_id
_entity_poly.type
_entity_poly.pdbx_seq_one_letter_code
_entity_poly.pdbx_strand_id
1 'polypeptide(L)'
;KFRIAQAQDSSDYFIVFTDNEPILSELKNREIKPSLIEISLTKQPTQGAWFDGEMLHFQIKGDSWSISKEAISLKGKHNYLNAMVAVLACIELGLEKYQILKGLASFNAVEHRMEFVEKIKGITFINDSKATNV
;
A
#
# COMPACT_ATOMS: atom_id res chain seq x y z
N LYS A 1 2.51 -12.77 10.37
CA LYS A 1 1.91 -11.51 9.89
C LYS A 1 0.95 -10.90 10.93
N PHE A 2 0.01 -11.66 11.52
CA PHE A 2 -0.94 -11.14 12.51
C PHE A 2 -0.39 -10.80 13.91
N ARG A 3 0.87 -11.14 14.23
CA ARG A 3 1.49 -10.74 15.51
C ARG A 3 1.54 -9.21 15.70
N ILE A 4 1.56 -8.44 14.61
CA ILE A 4 1.54 -6.97 14.67
C ILE A 4 0.26 -6.43 15.33
N ALA A 5 -0.86 -7.15 15.23
CA ALA A 5 -2.14 -6.76 15.82
C ALA A 5 -2.30 -7.15 17.30
N GLN A 6 -1.37 -7.93 17.87
CA GLN A 6 -1.48 -8.40 19.25
C GLN A 6 -1.20 -7.32 20.29
N ALA A 7 -0.45 -6.28 19.91
CA ALA A 7 -0.18 -5.12 20.75
C ALA A 7 -1.15 -3.94 20.48
N GLN A 8 -2.13 -4.14 19.60
CA GLN A 8 -3.09 -3.11 19.20
C GLN A 8 -4.39 -3.22 20.02
N ASP A 9 -5.02 -2.08 20.30
CA ASP A 9 -6.35 -2.01 20.91
C ASP A 9 -7.38 -1.39 19.95
N SER A 10 -8.61 -1.16 20.42
CA SER A 10 -9.71 -0.66 19.58
C SER A 10 -9.50 0.75 19.03
N SER A 11 -8.58 1.53 19.60
CA SER A 11 -8.19 2.85 19.09
C SER A 11 -7.21 2.78 17.92
N ASP A 12 -6.58 1.61 17.71
CA ASP A 12 -5.65 1.39 16.61
C ASP A 12 -6.37 0.89 15.35
N TYR A 13 -5.71 1.12 14.21
CA TYR A 13 -6.14 0.63 12.91
C TYR A 13 -5.31 -0.55 12.42
N PHE A 14 -5.99 -1.53 11.85
CA PHE A 14 -5.37 -2.68 11.20
C PHE A 14 -5.76 -2.72 9.73
N ILE A 15 -4.79 -2.39 8.86
CA ILE A 15 -5.00 -2.32 7.41
C ILE A 15 -4.86 -3.72 6.79
N VAL A 16 -5.88 -4.17 6.06
CA VAL A 16 -5.99 -5.53 5.51
C VAL A 16 -6.25 -5.52 4.02
N PHE A 17 -5.47 -6.29 3.25
CA PHE A 17 -5.77 -6.55 1.84
C PHE A 17 -6.81 -7.65 1.69
N THR A 18 -8.02 -7.29 1.23
CA THR A 18 -9.20 -8.17 1.24
C THR A 18 -9.40 -8.99 -0.03
N ASP A 19 -8.65 -8.74 -1.10
CA ASP A 19 -8.68 -9.60 -2.31
C ASP A 19 -7.90 -10.91 -2.14
N ASN A 20 -7.54 -11.28 -0.90
CA ASN A 20 -6.78 -12.47 -0.55
C ASN A 20 -7.57 -13.36 0.42
N GLU A 21 -8.24 -14.37 -0.12
CA GLU A 21 -9.05 -15.36 0.60
C GLU A 21 -8.37 -15.97 1.84
N PRO A 22 -7.09 -16.41 1.79
CA PRO A 22 -6.36 -16.87 2.97
C PRO A 22 -6.32 -15.86 4.13
N ILE A 23 -6.18 -14.56 3.84
CA ILE A 23 -6.13 -13.52 4.88
C ILE A 23 -7.49 -13.36 5.55
N LEU A 24 -8.58 -13.38 4.77
CA LEU A 24 -9.94 -13.30 5.28
C LEU A 24 -10.30 -14.49 6.16
N SER A 25 -9.88 -15.69 5.76
CA SER A 25 -10.10 -16.91 6.54
C SER A 25 -9.39 -16.86 7.88
N GLU A 26 -8.15 -16.37 7.91
CA GLU A 26 -7.37 -16.25 9.15
C GLU A 26 -7.90 -15.16 10.08
N LEU A 27 -8.45 -14.06 9.52
CA LEU A 27 -9.10 -12.99 10.29
C LEU A 27 -10.34 -13.48 11.03
N LYS A 28 -11.16 -14.35 10.41
CA LYS A 28 -12.35 -14.92 11.04
C LYS A 28 -12.02 -15.81 12.24
N ASN A 29 -10.84 -16.43 12.24
CA ASN A 29 -10.40 -17.35 13.28
C ASN A 29 -9.65 -16.68 14.43
N ARG A 30 -9.56 -15.33 14.44
CA ARG A 30 -8.81 -14.57 15.43
C ARG A 30 -9.66 -13.45 16.00
N GLU A 31 -9.48 -13.20 17.30
CA GLU A 31 -9.99 -11.99 17.91
C GLU A 31 -9.08 -10.82 17.50
N ILE A 32 -9.60 -9.94 16.65
CA ILE A 32 -8.92 -8.72 16.23
C ILE A 32 -9.57 -7.55 16.97
N LYS A 33 -8.81 -6.98 17.90
CA LYS A 33 -9.21 -5.81 18.69
C LYS A 33 -9.21 -4.48 17.92
N PRO A 34 -8.23 -4.18 17.04
CA PRO A 34 -8.22 -2.91 16.31
C PRO A 34 -9.33 -2.80 15.28
N SER A 35 -9.66 -1.56 14.93
CA SER A 35 -10.61 -1.27 13.86
C SER A 35 -10.04 -1.67 12.50
N LEU A 36 -10.79 -2.47 11.76
CA LEU A 36 -10.37 -2.98 10.45
C LEU A 36 -10.52 -1.91 9.37
N ILE A 37 -9.43 -1.68 8.63
CA ILE A 37 -9.40 -0.80 7.46
C ILE A 37 -9.05 -1.65 6.24
N GLU A 38 -9.98 -1.77 5.30
CA GLU A 38 -9.82 -2.70 4.18
C GLU A 38 -9.17 -2.01 2.97
N ILE A 39 -8.28 -2.71 2.28
CA ILE A 39 -7.79 -2.29 0.97
C ILE A 39 -8.09 -3.35 -0.09
N SER A 40 -8.52 -2.90 -1.27
CA SER A 40 -8.90 -3.79 -2.37
C SER A 40 -8.56 -3.20 -3.73
N LEU A 41 -8.31 -4.06 -4.72
CA LEU A 41 -8.18 -3.73 -6.14
C LEU A 41 -9.42 -4.14 -6.95
N THR A 42 -10.44 -4.71 -6.31
CA THR A 42 -11.60 -5.30 -7.00
C THR A 42 -12.94 -4.84 -6.46
N LYS A 43 -13.01 -4.38 -5.21
CA LYS A 43 -14.26 -4.05 -4.52
C LYS A 43 -14.11 -2.80 -3.66
N GLN A 44 -15.17 -2.01 -3.56
CA GLN A 44 -15.25 -0.91 -2.61
C GLN A 44 -15.55 -1.46 -1.20
N PRO A 45 -14.70 -1.18 -0.19
CA PRO A 45 -14.99 -1.50 1.20
C PRO A 45 -15.93 -0.48 1.85
N THR A 46 -16.48 -0.83 3.01
CA THR A 46 -17.25 0.14 3.82
C THR A 46 -16.33 1.19 4.46
N GLN A 47 -15.13 0.77 4.86
CA GLN A 47 -14.09 1.64 5.41
C GLN A 47 -12.71 1.18 4.92
N GLY A 48 -11.95 2.11 4.33
CA GLY A 48 -10.58 1.89 3.86
C GLY A 48 -10.34 2.46 2.47
N ALA A 49 -9.66 1.73 1.60
CA ALA A 49 -9.27 2.24 0.28
C ALA A 49 -9.47 1.22 -0.84
N TRP A 50 -9.75 1.68 -2.05
CA TRP A 50 -9.81 0.79 -3.21
C TRP A 50 -9.33 1.46 -4.49
N PHE A 51 -8.99 0.64 -5.48
CA PHE A 51 -8.63 1.07 -6.81
C PHE A 51 -9.68 0.62 -7.83
N ASP A 52 -10.20 1.54 -8.64
CA ASP A 52 -11.23 1.25 -9.65
C ASP A 52 -10.68 1.08 -11.09
N GLY A 53 -9.37 1.26 -11.28
CA GLY A 53 -8.71 1.24 -12.59
C GLY A 53 -8.13 2.60 -13.01
N GLU A 54 -8.68 3.69 -12.48
CA GLU A 54 -8.28 5.07 -12.77
C GLU A 54 -7.91 5.84 -11.50
N MET A 55 -8.67 5.66 -10.42
CA MET A 55 -8.52 6.38 -9.17
C MET A 55 -8.31 5.46 -7.98
N LEU A 56 -7.48 5.91 -7.04
CA LEU A 56 -7.38 5.38 -5.69
C LEU A 56 -8.35 6.17 -4.82
N HIS A 57 -9.33 5.49 -4.25
CA HIS A 57 -10.37 6.07 -3.39
C HIS A 57 -10.10 5.72 -1.93
N PHE A 58 -10.46 6.63 -1.03
CA PHE A 58 -10.27 6.51 0.41
C PHE A 58 -11.57 6.90 1.11
N GLN A 59 -12.06 6.05 2.00
CA GLN A 59 -13.25 6.27 2.82
C GLN A 59 -12.94 5.88 4.26
N ILE A 60 -12.70 6.87 5.14
CA ILE A 60 -12.29 6.63 6.52
C ILE A 60 -12.76 7.77 7.43
N LYS A 61 -13.18 7.46 8.66
CA LYS A 61 -13.68 8.44 9.65
C LYS A 61 -14.83 9.33 9.14
N GLY A 62 -15.60 8.86 8.15
CA GLY A 62 -16.70 9.61 7.53
C GLY A 62 -16.28 10.53 6.39
N ASP A 63 -14.97 10.70 6.17
CA ASP A 63 -14.43 11.45 5.05
C ASP A 63 -14.22 10.54 3.84
N SER A 64 -14.41 11.10 2.64
CA SER A 64 -14.17 10.42 1.38
C SER A 64 -13.42 11.32 0.40
N TRP A 65 -12.38 10.76 -0.23
CA TRP A 65 -11.63 11.45 -1.27
C TRP A 65 -10.85 10.49 -2.17
N SER A 66 -10.38 11.01 -3.30
CA SER A 66 -9.70 10.20 -4.31
C SER A 66 -8.43 10.87 -4.84
N ILE A 67 -7.52 10.04 -5.34
CA ILE A 67 -6.27 10.40 -6.02
C ILE A 67 -6.25 9.68 -7.36
N SER A 68 -6.00 10.41 -8.45
CA SER A 68 -5.85 9.76 -9.75
C SER A 68 -4.54 8.97 -9.80
N LYS A 69 -4.54 7.81 -10.46
CA LYS A 69 -3.33 6.97 -10.60
C LYS A 69 -2.18 7.71 -11.29
N GLU A 70 -2.48 8.73 -12.09
CA GLU A 70 -1.51 9.59 -12.77
C GLU A 70 -0.61 10.32 -11.76
N ALA A 71 -1.16 10.72 -10.60
CA ALA A 71 -0.43 11.41 -9.54
C ALA A 71 0.53 10.49 -8.74
N ILE A 72 0.43 9.17 -8.91
CA ILE A 72 1.35 8.21 -8.27
C ILE A 72 2.57 8.01 -9.16
N SER A 73 3.76 8.36 -8.69
CA SER A 73 5.00 8.27 -9.46
C SER A 73 5.32 6.83 -9.91
N LEU A 74 5.08 5.84 -9.05
CA LEU A 74 5.30 4.43 -9.39
C LEU A 74 4.03 3.75 -9.88
N LYS A 75 4.03 3.32 -11.15
CA LYS A 75 2.90 2.63 -11.76
C LYS A 75 2.86 1.14 -11.39
N GLY A 76 1.66 0.55 -11.42
CA GLY A 76 1.43 -0.88 -11.22
C GLY A 76 0.62 -1.22 -9.97
N LYS A 77 -0.15 -2.32 -10.03
CA LYS A 77 -1.11 -2.73 -8.99
C LYS A 77 -0.50 -2.79 -7.57
N HIS A 78 0.70 -3.34 -7.44
CA HIS A 78 1.39 -3.43 -6.14
C HIS A 78 1.80 -2.05 -5.60
N ASN A 79 2.18 -1.11 -6.47
CA ASN A 79 2.49 0.26 -6.07
C ASN A 79 1.23 1.02 -5.65
N TYR A 80 0.10 0.76 -6.29
CA TYR A 80 -1.18 1.32 -5.87
C TYR A 80 -1.60 0.78 -4.49
N LEU A 81 -1.40 -0.52 -4.22
CA LEU A 81 -1.59 -1.08 -2.88
C LEU A 81 -0.70 -0.39 -1.84
N ASN A 82 0.60 -0.25 -2.13
CA ASN A 82 1.53 0.42 -1.23
C ASN A 82 1.15 1.89 -1.00
N ALA A 83 0.75 2.60 -2.05
CA ALA A 83 0.27 3.97 -1.95
C ALA A 83 -1.00 4.05 -1.08
N MET A 84 -1.97 3.14 -1.27
CA MET A 84 -3.18 3.12 -0.44
C MET A 84 -2.85 2.93 1.04
N VAL A 85 -1.98 1.99 1.39
CA VAL A 85 -1.53 1.78 2.79
C VAL A 85 -0.85 3.05 3.34
N ALA A 86 0.06 3.65 2.57
CA ALA A 86 0.79 4.83 3.00
C ALA A 86 -0.13 6.04 3.24
N VAL A 87 -1.10 6.26 2.35
CA VAL A 87 -2.10 7.32 2.49
C VAL A 87 -2.97 7.10 3.72
N LEU A 88 -3.49 5.88 3.94
CA LEU A 88 -4.30 5.56 5.11
C LEU A 88 -3.53 5.81 6.42
N ALA A 89 -2.25 5.45 6.47
CA ALA A 89 -1.39 5.75 7.61
C ALA A 89 -1.19 7.26 7.81
N CYS A 90 -1.00 8.03 6.73
CA CYS A 90 -0.86 9.49 6.81
C CYS A 90 -2.14 10.18 7.29
N ILE A 91 -3.31 9.73 6.81
CA ILE A 91 -4.61 10.22 7.29
C ILE A 91 -4.74 9.96 8.79
N GLU A 92 -4.32 8.78 9.26
CA GLU A 92 -4.39 8.45 10.68
C GLU A 92 -3.49 9.33 11.55
N LEU A 93 -2.33 9.70 11.01
CA LEU A 93 -1.41 10.64 11.65
C LEU A 93 -1.85 12.12 11.53
N GLY A 94 -3.01 12.40 10.92
CA GLY A 94 -3.57 13.74 10.81
C GLY A 94 -2.92 14.62 9.74
N LEU A 95 -2.27 14.03 8.73
CA LEU A 95 -1.70 14.81 7.63
C LEU A 95 -2.79 15.32 6.70
N GLU A 96 -2.61 16.57 6.26
CA GLU A 96 -3.49 17.21 5.29
C GLU A 96 -3.29 16.64 3.87
N LYS A 97 -4.36 16.65 3.08
CA LYS A 97 -4.36 16.13 1.70
C LYS A 97 -3.19 16.64 0.85
N TYR A 98 -2.87 17.93 0.95
CA TYR A 98 -1.78 18.52 0.16
C TYR A 98 -0.40 17.97 0.56
N GLN A 99 -0.19 17.64 1.84
CA GLN A 99 1.07 17.07 2.34
C GLN A 99 1.26 15.65 1.80
N ILE A 100 0.18 14.86 1.81
CA ILE A 100 0.16 13.49 1.28
C ILE A 100 0.47 13.50 -0.22
N LEU A 101 -0.22 14.33 -0.99
CA LEU A 101 -0.01 14.44 -2.44
C LEU A 101 1.42 14.87 -2.77
N LYS A 102 1.98 15.84 -2.03
CA LYS A 102 3.37 16.27 -2.19
C LYS A 102 4.34 15.11 -1.93
N GLY A 103 4.12 14.34 -0.86
CA GLY A 103 4.93 13.17 -0.53
C GLY A 103 4.89 12.10 -1.63
N LEU A 104 3.69 11.75 -2.10
CA LEU A 104 3.49 10.77 -3.18
C LEU A 104 4.16 11.20 -4.49
N ALA A 105 4.03 12.47 -4.88
CA ALA A 105 4.66 13.00 -6.09
C ALA A 105 6.20 13.02 -5.99
N SER A 106 6.74 13.28 -4.80
CA SER A 106 8.19 13.31 -4.56
C SER A 106 8.84 11.94 -4.42
N PHE A 107 8.05 10.87 -4.29
CA PHE A 107 8.57 9.53 -4.09
C PHE A 107 9.20 8.99 -5.38
N ASN A 108 10.52 9.00 -5.42
CA ASN A 108 11.29 8.32 -6.45
C ASN A 108 11.47 6.85 -6.05
N ALA A 109 11.44 5.93 -7.01
CA ALA A 109 11.81 4.55 -6.76
C ALA A 109 13.20 4.54 -6.09
N VAL A 110 13.35 3.72 -5.06
CA VAL A 110 14.66 3.49 -4.44
C VAL A 110 15.58 2.99 -5.56
N GLU A 111 16.70 3.69 -5.81
CA GLU A 111 17.80 3.17 -6.62
C GLU A 111 18.12 1.73 -6.15
N HIS A 112 18.47 0.84 -7.08
CA HIS A 112 18.78 -0.59 -6.84
C HIS A 112 17.60 -1.60 -6.85
N ARG A 113 16.60 -1.43 -7.74
CA ARG A 113 15.87 -2.56 -8.36
C ARG A 113 16.21 -2.60 -9.86
N MET A 114 17.03 -3.57 -10.29
CA MET A 114 17.58 -3.75 -11.65
C MET A 114 18.49 -2.60 -12.15
N GLU A 115 19.69 -2.50 -11.58
CA GLU A 115 20.68 -1.51 -12.04
C GLU A 115 21.61 -2.11 -13.10
N PHE A 116 21.84 -1.35 -14.17
CA PHE A 116 22.94 -1.63 -15.09
C PHE A 116 24.25 -1.20 -14.41
N VAL A 117 25.11 -2.16 -14.09
CA VAL A 117 26.36 -1.90 -13.38
C VAL A 117 27.38 -1.31 -14.34
N GLU A 118 27.68 -2.03 -15.43
CA GLU A 118 28.59 -1.58 -16.47
C GLU A 118 28.51 -2.52 -17.70
N LYS A 119 29.04 -2.06 -18.85
CA LYS A 119 29.29 -2.91 -20.02
C LYS A 119 30.77 -3.14 -20.20
N ILE A 120 31.25 -4.34 -19.89
CA ILE A 120 32.64 -4.70 -20.15
C ILE A 120 32.67 -5.67 -21.33
N LYS A 121 33.36 -5.28 -22.41
CA LYS A 121 33.56 -6.09 -23.63
C LYS A 121 32.26 -6.68 -24.24
N GLY A 122 31.19 -5.88 -24.28
CA GLY A 122 29.93 -6.30 -24.91
C GLY A 122 28.93 -6.99 -23.97
N ILE A 123 29.35 -7.36 -22.76
CA ILE A 123 28.50 -8.04 -21.77
C ILE A 123 27.93 -7.02 -20.79
N THR A 124 26.62 -7.02 -20.64
CA THR A 124 25.87 -6.16 -19.72
C THR A 124 25.78 -6.83 -18.35
N PHE A 125 26.30 -6.17 -17.31
CA PHE A 125 26.17 -6.64 -15.93
C PHE A 125 24.98 -5.97 -15.26
N ILE A 126 24.07 -6.75 -14.71
CA ILE A 126 22.87 -6.28 -13.99
C ILE A 126 23.02 -6.68 -12.52
N ASN A 127 22.93 -5.72 -11.60
CA ASN A 127 22.92 -6.00 -10.17
C ASN A 127 21.48 -6.33 -9.73
N ASP A 128 21.30 -7.57 -9.30
CA ASP A 128 20.05 -8.11 -8.74
C ASP A 128 20.25 -8.66 -7.32
N SER A 129 21.02 -7.94 -6.49
CA SER A 129 21.30 -8.32 -5.09
C SER A 129 20.08 -8.27 -4.14
N LYS A 130 18.87 -8.07 -4.68
CA LYS A 130 17.59 -8.19 -3.95
C LYS A 130 16.62 -9.19 -4.57
N ALA A 131 17.08 -10.11 -5.42
CA ALA A 131 16.35 -11.33 -5.74
C ALA A 131 16.75 -12.45 -4.78
N THR A 132 16.00 -12.60 -3.69
CA THR A 132 16.06 -13.81 -2.86
C THR A 132 14.68 -14.43 -2.76
N ASN A 133 14.30 -15.14 -3.82
CA ASN A 133 13.34 -16.24 -3.78
C ASN A 133 13.41 -17.08 -5.06
N VAL A 134 13.86 -18.33 -4.92
CA VAL A 134 13.38 -19.48 -5.71
C VAL A 134 12.11 -19.98 -5.03
#